data_AF-A0A7W1QT72-F1
#
_entry.id   AF-A0A7W1QT72-F1
#
_cell.length_a   1.000
_cell.length_b   1.000
_cell.length_c   1.000
_cell.angle_alpha   90.00
_cell.angle_beta   90.00
_cell.angle_gamma   90.00
#
_symmetry.space_group_name_H-M   'P 1'
#
loop_
_entity.id
_entity.type
_entity.pdbx_description
1 polymer ?
#
loop_
_entity_poly.entity_id
_entity_poly.type
_entity_poly.pdbx_seq_one_letter_code
_entity_poly.pdbx_strand_id
1 'polypeptide(L)'
;MEQVAKSLRAKAATVKTLHLPGLPIKGDVSDWLGSGGTVERLLELVASAPTNGAVAVSICSAVDLLSRKFPEPKWAVPGILPEGVSILAGRPKLGKSWAALAIAVAVSSGGRVFGKIEVDPGDVLYLALEDGPRRLQERLRITLGGGTIPR
;
A
#
# COMPACT_ATOMS: atom_id res chain seq x y z
N MET A 1 9.00 22.96 -12.55
CA MET A 1 7.96 22.32 -13.38
C MET A 1 7.27 21.16 -12.67
N GLU A 2 8.01 20.22 -12.06
CA GLU A 2 7.42 19.06 -11.39
C GLU A 2 6.48 19.42 -10.22
N GLN A 3 6.83 20.45 -9.44
CA GLN A 3 5.98 20.96 -8.35
C GLN A 3 4.66 21.58 -8.83
N VAL A 4 4.65 22.19 -10.03
CA VAL A 4 3.43 22.76 -10.66
C VAL A 4 2.56 21.65 -11.23
N ALA A 5 3.15 20.66 -11.90
CA ALA A 5 2.41 19.49 -12.36
C ALA A 5 1.76 18.75 -11.18
N LYS A 6 2.48 18.62 -10.04
CA LYS A 6 1.97 18.00 -8.82
C LYS A 6 0.80 18.76 -8.19
N SER A 7 0.81 20.10 -8.21
CA SER A 7 -0.30 20.91 -7.64
C SER A 7 -1.57 20.90 -8.48
N LEU A 8 -1.45 20.60 -9.78
CA LEU A 8 -2.57 20.50 -10.72
C LEU A 8 -3.24 19.11 -10.74
N ARG A 9 -2.57 18.06 -10.25
CA ARG A 9 -3.10 16.68 -10.22
C ARG A 9 -4.43 16.53 -9.48
N ALA A 10 -4.72 17.41 -8.51
CA ALA A 10 -5.97 17.37 -7.74
C ALA A 10 -7.08 18.27 -8.33
N LYS A 11 -6.78 19.05 -9.38
CA LYS A 11 -7.68 20.07 -9.94
C LYS A 11 -8.09 19.80 -11.38
N ALA A 12 -7.31 19.02 -12.11
CA ALA A 12 -7.53 18.70 -13.51
C ALA A 12 -7.69 17.19 -13.70
N ALA A 13 -8.60 16.79 -14.59
CA ALA A 13 -8.79 15.39 -14.96
C ALA A 13 -7.55 14.78 -15.60
N THR A 14 -6.74 15.57 -16.31
CA THR A 14 -5.49 15.12 -16.95
C THR A 14 -4.45 16.24 -16.93
N VAL A 15 -3.19 15.90 -16.63
CA VAL A 15 -2.05 16.82 -16.70
C VAL A 15 -0.95 16.23 -17.59
N LYS A 16 -0.54 16.99 -18.61
CA LYS A 16 0.63 16.68 -19.45
C LYS A 16 1.72 17.71 -19.21
N THR A 17 2.95 17.27 -19.02
CA THR A 17 4.11 18.14 -18.91
C THR A 17 4.89 18.06 -20.21
N LEU A 18 5.10 19.19 -20.87
CA LEU A 18 5.82 19.28 -22.13
C LEU A 18 7.22 19.84 -21.89
N HIS A 19 8.24 19.25 -22.53
CA HIS A 19 9.56 19.85 -22.66
C HIS A 19 9.74 20.39 -24.08
N LEU A 20 9.97 21.70 -24.21
CA LEU A 20 10.18 22.36 -25.49
C LEU A 20 11.68 22.34 -25.83
N PRO A 21 12.09 21.78 -26.98
CA PRO A 21 13.50 21.65 -27.35
C PRO A 21 14.10 23.01 -27.76
N GLY A 22 15.36 23.25 -27.42
CA GLY A 22 16.14 24.38 -27.93
C GLY A 22 15.96 25.72 -27.19
N LEU A 23 15.21 25.75 -26.08
CA LEU A 23 15.05 26.97 -25.28
C LEU A 23 16.22 27.20 -24.32
N PRO A 24 16.60 28.47 -24.07
CA PRO A 24 17.49 28.81 -22.97
C PRO A 24 16.85 28.53 -21.59
N ILE A 25 17.67 28.53 -20.54
CA ILE A 25 17.20 28.37 -19.16
C ILE A 25 16.16 29.46 -18.86
N LYS A 26 14.93 29.05 -18.47
CA LYS A 26 13.73 29.89 -18.24
C LYS A 26 13.02 30.42 -19.49
N GLY A 27 13.36 29.94 -20.69
CA GLY A 27 12.60 30.28 -21.88
C GLY A 27 11.16 29.73 -21.82
N ASP A 28 10.23 30.44 -22.46
CA ASP A 28 8.81 30.09 -22.48
C ASP A 28 8.29 29.68 -23.88
N VAL A 29 6.97 29.47 -23.99
CA VAL A 29 6.33 29.06 -25.26
C VAL A 29 6.45 30.15 -26.32
N SER A 30 6.41 31.42 -25.92
CA SER A 30 6.51 32.56 -26.83
C SER A 30 7.92 32.65 -27.42
N ASP A 31 8.95 32.45 -26.59
CA ASP A 31 10.34 32.37 -27.03
C ASP A 31 10.55 31.22 -28.02
N TRP A 32 9.88 30.10 -27.79
CA TRP A 32 9.97 28.91 -28.63
C TRP A 32 9.32 29.12 -30.01
N LEU A 33 8.14 29.75 -30.05
CA LEU A 33 7.51 30.17 -31.30
C LEU A 33 8.37 31.21 -32.04
N GLY A 34 8.95 32.15 -31.30
CA GLY A 34 9.85 33.19 -31.84
C GLY A 34 11.17 32.65 -32.40
N SER A 35 11.59 31.46 -31.99
CA SER A 35 12.81 30.76 -32.46
C SER A 35 12.55 29.73 -33.56
N GLY A 36 11.34 29.73 -34.15
CA GLY A 36 10.97 28.89 -35.28
C GLY A 36 10.16 27.63 -34.91
N GLY A 37 9.72 27.51 -33.66
CA GLY A 37 8.69 26.54 -33.29
C GLY A 37 7.36 26.87 -33.98
N THR A 38 6.64 25.85 -34.45
CA THR A 38 5.31 26.04 -35.06
C THR A 38 4.20 25.49 -34.17
N VAL A 39 2.97 25.96 -34.38
CA VAL A 39 1.79 25.48 -33.65
C VAL A 39 1.55 24.00 -33.92
N GLU A 40 1.75 23.55 -35.16
CA GLU A 40 1.62 22.15 -35.56
C GLU A 40 2.59 21.28 -34.77
N ARG A 41 3.85 21.71 -34.65
CA ARG A 41 4.88 20.98 -33.90
C ARG A 41 4.58 20.96 -32.39
N LEU A 42 4.01 22.05 -31.86
CA LEU A 42 3.57 22.10 -30.47
C LEU A 42 2.45 21.08 -30.19
N LEU A 43 1.47 20.97 -31.10
CA LEU A 43 0.38 20.01 -31.00
C LEU A 43 0.88 18.55 -31.06
N GLU A 44 1.86 18.25 -31.94
CA GLU A 44 2.52 16.94 -31.99
C GLU A 44 3.22 16.59 -30.67
N LEU A 45 3.94 17.55 -30.08
CA LEU A 45 4.60 17.38 -28.80
C LEU A 45 3.58 17.12 -27.68
N VAL A 46 2.44 17.84 -27.68
CA VAL A 46 1.36 17.64 -26.69
C VAL A 46 0.70 16.27 -26.86
N ALA A 47 0.51 15.80 -28.10
CA ALA A 47 -0.05 14.49 -28.39
C ALA A 47 0.86 13.37 -27.87
N SER A 48 2.17 13.48 -28.10
CA SER A 48 3.19 12.50 -27.70
C SER A 48 3.61 12.58 -26.22
N ALA A 49 3.31 13.68 -25.52
CA ALA A 49 3.66 13.82 -24.11
C ALA A 49 2.91 12.82 -23.21
N PRO A 50 3.60 12.16 -22.26
CA PRO A 50 2.99 11.21 -21.36
C PRO A 50 1.97 11.91 -20.46
N THR A 51 0.78 11.32 -20.35
CA THR A 51 -0.22 11.75 -19.38
C THR A 51 0.22 11.25 -18.01
N ASN A 52 0.63 12.16 -17.14
CA ASN A 52 0.98 11.79 -15.77
C ASN A 52 -0.31 11.54 -14.98
N GLY A 53 -0.75 10.29 -15.00
CA GLY A 53 -1.66 9.63 -14.06
C GLY A 53 -2.78 10.50 -13.50
N ALA A 54 -3.88 10.61 -14.25
CA ALA A 54 -5.16 10.90 -13.62
C ALA A 54 -5.44 9.78 -12.59
N VAL A 55 -5.71 10.13 -11.34
CA VAL A 55 -6.33 9.16 -10.44
C VAL A 55 -7.72 8.91 -11.00
N ALA A 56 -7.92 7.76 -11.63
CA ALA A 56 -9.22 7.37 -12.15
C ALA A 56 -10.19 7.29 -10.96
N VAL A 57 -11.12 8.23 -10.88
CA VAL A 57 -12.21 8.16 -9.90
C VAL A 57 -13.15 7.07 -10.39
N SER A 58 -13.16 5.94 -9.68
CA SER A 58 -14.13 4.88 -9.91
C SER A 58 -15.47 5.30 -9.30
N ILE A 59 -16.45 5.59 -10.16
CA ILE A 59 -17.84 5.82 -9.76
C ILE A 59 -18.56 4.48 -9.72
N CYS A 60 -19.30 4.20 -8.65
CA CYS A 60 -20.11 2.99 -8.50
C CYS A 60 -21.51 3.41 -8.12
N SER A 61 -22.51 3.13 -8.96
CA SER A 61 -23.90 3.42 -8.62
C SER A 61 -24.43 2.42 -7.58
N ALA A 62 -25.55 2.76 -6.93
CA ALA A 62 -26.20 1.83 -6.01
C ALA A 62 -26.62 0.51 -6.69
N VAL A 63 -27.05 0.58 -7.96
CA VAL A 63 -27.42 -0.61 -8.76
C VAL A 63 -26.20 -1.48 -9.03
N ASP A 64 -25.07 -0.86 -9.40
CA ASP A 64 -23.82 -1.59 -9.63
C ASP A 64 -23.32 -2.27 -8.36
N LEU A 65 -23.40 -1.57 -7.23
CA LEU A 65 -22.96 -2.08 -5.93
C LEU A 65 -23.79 -3.29 -5.50
N LEU A 66 -25.12 -3.20 -5.58
CA LEU A 66 -26.03 -4.27 -5.19
C LEU A 66 -25.94 -5.49 -6.12
N SER A 67 -25.56 -5.27 -7.39
CA SER A 67 -25.38 -6.35 -8.37
C SER A 67 -24.00 -7.02 -8.26
N ARG A 68 -23.09 -6.46 -7.46
CA ARG A 68 -21.70 -6.93 -7.36
C ARG A 68 -21.62 -8.13 -6.42
N LYS A 69 -20.92 -9.17 -6.87
CA LYS A 69 -20.57 -10.32 -6.03
C LYS A 69 -19.19 -10.07 -5.42
N PHE A 70 -19.13 -10.03 -4.11
CA PHE A 70 -17.88 -9.91 -3.36
C PHE A 70 -17.42 -11.30 -2.91
N PRO A 71 -16.11 -11.61 -3.00
CA PRO A 71 -15.60 -12.82 -2.38
C PRO A 71 -15.75 -12.72 -0.86
N GLU A 72 -15.82 -13.88 -0.20
CA GLU A 72 -15.70 -13.92 1.25
C GLU A 72 -14.36 -13.30 1.70
N PRO A 73 -14.33 -12.51 2.78
CA PRO A 73 -13.09 -11.95 3.30
C PRO A 73 -12.11 -13.06 3.64
N LYS A 74 -10.83 -12.87 3.29
CA LYS A 74 -9.77 -13.77 3.77
C LYS A 74 -9.47 -13.47 5.23
N TRP A 75 -9.20 -14.52 6.01
CA TRP A 75 -8.89 -14.39 7.44
C TRP A 75 -7.54 -15.00 7.74
N ALA A 76 -6.66 -14.23 8.36
CA ALA A 76 -5.43 -14.79 8.96
C ALA A 76 -5.76 -15.53 10.27
N VAL A 77 -6.77 -15.06 11.00
CA VAL A 77 -7.34 -15.75 12.17
C VAL A 77 -8.87 -15.64 12.10
N PRO A 78 -9.60 -16.73 11.84
CA PRO A 78 -11.05 -16.71 11.70
C PRO A 78 -11.76 -15.98 12.86
N GLY A 79 -12.57 -14.98 12.52
CA GLY A 79 -13.34 -14.16 13.48
C GLY A 79 -12.54 -13.15 14.31
N ILE A 80 -11.21 -13.09 14.15
CA ILE A 80 -10.33 -12.18 14.91
C ILE A 80 -9.54 -11.25 14.00
N LEU A 81 -8.94 -11.78 12.94
CA LEU A 81 -8.01 -11.05 12.09
C LEU A 81 -8.34 -11.25 10.61
N PRO A 82 -9.19 -10.36 10.03
CA PRO A 82 -9.47 -10.37 8.60
C PRO A 82 -8.31 -9.76 7.81
N GLU A 83 -8.31 -9.94 6.49
CA GLU A 83 -7.42 -9.24 5.58
C GLU A 83 -7.56 -7.70 5.69
N GLY A 84 -6.46 -6.99 5.44
CA GLY A 84 -6.39 -5.54 5.59
C GLY A 84 -5.57 -5.12 6.81
N VAL A 85 -6.01 -4.06 7.49
CA VAL A 85 -5.30 -3.45 8.63
C VAL A 85 -6.13 -3.60 9.89
N SER A 86 -5.53 -4.20 10.92
CA SER A 86 -6.14 -4.37 12.25
C SER A 86 -5.26 -3.74 13.33
N ILE A 87 -5.88 -3.19 14.36
CA ILE A 87 -5.19 -2.56 15.49
C ILE A 87 -5.41 -3.40 16.75
N LEU A 88 -4.32 -3.91 17.33
CA LEU A 88 -4.35 -4.58 18.63
C LEU A 88 -4.06 -3.58 19.75
N ALA A 89 -5.09 -3.19 20.49
CA ALA A 89 -4.99 -2.20 21.57
C ALA A 89 -5.31 -2.81 22.95
N GLY A 90 -4.87 -2.13 24.01
CA GLY A 90 -5.04 -2.57 25.40
C GLY A 90 -4.04 -1.94 26.35
N ARG A 91 -4.35 -1.93 27.64
CA ARG A 91 -3.50 -1.34 28.69
C ARG A 91 -2.08 -1.98 28.70
N PRO A 92 -1.07 -1.28 29.23
CA PRO A 92 0.24 -1.86 29.46
C PRO A 92 0.17 -3.20 30.21
N LYS A 93 1.04 -4.14 29.85
CA LYS A 93 1.19 -5.46 30.50
C LYS A 93 -0.02 -6.43 30.38
N LEU A 94 -1.05 -6.11 29.60
CA LEU A 94 -2.17 -7.04 29.31
C LEU A 94 -1.86 -8.16 28.30
N GLY A 95 -0.62 -8.26 27.82
CA GLY A 95 -0.22 -9.36 26.93
C GLY A 95 -0.40 -9.11 25.43
N LYS A 96 -0.54 -7.86 24.96
CA LYS A 96 -0.63 -7.55 23.52
C LYS A 96 0.51 -8.15 22.69
N SER A 97 1.76 -7.95 23.11
CA SER A 97 2.93 -8.50 22.42
C SER A 97 2.95 -10.04 22.44
N TRP A 98 2.40 -10.66 23.49
CA TRP A 98 2.25 -12.11 23.56
C TRP A 98 1.17 -12.61 22.60
N ALA A 99 0.02 -11.94 22.55
CA ALA A 99 -1.04 -12.28 21.61
C ALA A 99 -0.59 -12.11 20.15
N ALA A 100 0.10 -11.02 19.83
CA ALA A 100 0.67 -10.78 18.50
C ALA A 100 1.68 -11.86 18.10
N LEU A 101 2.59 -12.22 19.01
CA LEU A 101 3.57 -13.29 18.76
C LEU A 101 2.91 -14.67 18.62
N ALA A 102 1.92 -14.99 19.46
CA ALA A 102 1.18 -16.26 19.39
C ALA A 102 0.41 -16.40 18.08
N ILE A 103 -0.21 -15.32 17.59
CA ILE A 103 -0.84 -15.29 16.27
C ILE A 103 0.21 -15.52 15.18
N ALA A 104 1.32 -14.80 15.22
CA ALA A 104 2.39 -14.93 14.23
C ALA A 104 2.93 -16.36 14.15
N VAL A 105 3.21 -17.00 15.29
CA VAL A 105 3.67 -18.39 15.36
C VAL A 105 2.61 -19.37 14.87
N ALA A 106 1.35 -19.20 15.28
CA ALA A 106 0.28 -20.11 14.87
C ALA A 106 0.04 -20.03 13.35
N VAL A 107 0.01 -18.83 12.77
CA VAL A 107 -0.21 -18.65 11.32
C VAL A 107 1.00 -19.16 10.52
N SER A 108 2.23 -18.89 10.97
CA SER A 108 3.42 -19.37 10.24
C SER A 108 3.61 -20.89 10.31
N SER A 109 3.14 -21.54 11.39
CA SER A 109 3.28 -23.00 11.56
C SER A 109 2.02 -23.81 11.22
N GLY A 110 0.89 -23.17 10.88
CA GLY A 110 -0.41 -23.86 10.64
C GLY A 110 -1.00 -24.49 11.91
N GLY A 111 -0.96 -23.76 13.03
CA GLY A 111 -1.35 -24.24 14.36
C GLY A 111 -2.71 -23.75 14.83
N ARG A 112 -2.81 -23.49 16.15
CA ARG A 112 -4.02 -22.94 16.78
C ARG A 112 -3.72 -21.64 17.52
N VAL A 113 -4.47 -20.59 17.21
CA VAL A 113 -4.46 -19.34 17.96
C VAL A 113 -5.29 -19.52 19.24
N PHE A 114 -4.73 -19.09 20.38
CA PHE A 114 -5.33 -19.19 21.72
C PHE A 114 -5.83 -20.61 22.08
N GLY A 115 -5.20 -21.64 21.51
CA GLY A 115 -5.53 -23.05 21.73
C GLY A 115 -6.88 -23.52 21.16
N LYS A 116 -7.60 -22.67 20.42
CA LYS A 116 -8.97 -22.97 19.98
C LYS A 116 -9.23 -22.70 18.50
N ILE A 117 -8.58 -21.69 17.92
CA ILE A 117 -8.88 -21.24 16.56
C ILE A 117 -7.84 -21.82 15.62
N GLU A 118 -8.25 -22.75 14.78
CA GLU A 118 -7.41 -23.29 13.70
C GLU A 118 -7.18 -22.20 12.66
N VAL A 119 -5.95 -22.15 12.14
CA VAL A 119 -5.54 -21.18 11.13
C VAL A 119 -4.83 -21.89 10.00
N ASP A 120 -5.09 -21.42 8.79
CA ASP A 120 -4.34 -21.88 7.62
C ASP A 120 -2.89 -21.37 7.71
N PRO A 121 -1.90 -22.20 7.33
CA PRO A 121 -0.51 -21.78 7.31
C PRO A 121 -0.28 -20.66 6.28
N GLY A 122 0.52 -19.66 6.63
CA GLY A 122 0.85 -18.55 5.74
C GLY A 122 2.11 -17.79 6.13
N ASP A 123 2.60 -16.97 5.21
CA ASP A 123 3.82 -16.17 5.44
C ASP A 123 3.57 -15.07 6.46
N VAL A 124 4.48 -14.94 7.44
CA VAL A 124 4.36 -13.94 8.51
C VAL A 124 5.67 -13.16 8.66
N LEU A 125 5.56 -11.83 8.68
CA LEU A 125 6.65 -10.93 9.05
C LEU A 125 6.34 -10.29 10.42
N TYR A 126 7.14 -10.61 11.44
CA TYR A 126 7.02 -10.04 12.78
C TYR A 126 8.10 -8.98 13.04
N LEU A 127 7.69 -7.70 13.11
CA LEU A 127 8.59 -6.57 13.35
C LEU A 127 8.60 -6.17 14.83
N ALA A 128 9.56 -6.71 15.59
CA ALA A 128 9.69 -6.53 17.04
C ALA A 128 10.44 -5.25 17.45
N LEU A 129 9.90 -4.07 17.12
CA LEU A 129 10.65 -2.81 17.23
C LEU A 129 10.96 -2.33 18.66
N GLU A 130 10.29 -2.89 19.68
CA GLU A 130 10.51 -2.56 21.10
C GLU A 130 11.31 -3.65 21.86
N ASP A 131 11.40 -4.86 21.32
CA ASP A 131 12.00 -6.01 22.00
C ASP A 131 13.41 -6.27 21.43
N GLY A 132 14.41 -6.29 22.31
CA GLY A 132 15.75 -6.74 21.92
C GLY A 132 15.81 -8.24 21.60
N PRO A 133 16.80 -8.72 20.83
CA PRO A 133 16.89 -10.11 20.37
C PRO A 133 16.80 -11.16 21.49
N ARG A 134 17.45 -10.93 22.64
CA ARG A 134 17.40 -11.86 23.80
C ARG A 134 15.97 -12.04 24.33
N ARG A 135 15.24 -10.93 24.51
CA ARG A 135 13.87 -10.94 25.02
C ARG A 135 12.91 -11.60 24.04
N LEU A 136 13.08 -11.35 22.74
CA LEU A 136 12.27 -11.99 21.71
C LEU A 136 12.53 -13.50 21.66
N GLN A 137 13.80 -13.93 21.77
CA GLN A 137 14.17 -15.35 21.79
C GLN A 137 13.52 -16.09 22.98
N GLU A 138 13.56 -15.51 24.19
CA GLU A 138 12.92 -16.07 25.38
C GLU A 138 11.40 -16.22 25.17
N ARG A 139 10.73 -15.18 24.67
CA ARG A 139 9.28 -15.22 24.40
C ARG A 139 8.91 -16.23 23.34
N LEU A 140 9.69 -16.33 22.27
CA LEU A 140 9.45 -17.28 21.19
C LEU A 140 9.57 -18.72 21.70
N ARG A 141 10.57 -19.04 22.53
CA ARG A 141 10.70 -20.36 23.16
C ARG A 141 9.46 -20.71 23.99
N ILE A 142 8.98 -19.77 24.81
CA ILE A 142 7.79 -19.97 25.64
C ILE A 142 6.54 -20.18 24.77
N THR A 143 6.38 -19.36 23.73
CA THR A 143 5.21 -19.42 22.83
C THR A 143 5.18 -20.72 22.02
N LEU A 144 6.35 -21.21 21.60
CA LEU A 144 6.46 -22.47 20.86
C LEU A 144 6.18 -23.69 21.74
N GLY A 145 6.51 -23.64 23.04
CA GLY A 145 6.30 -24.76 23.96
C GLY A 145 6.99 -26.07 23.51
N GLY A 146 8.08 -25.97 22.75
CA GLY A 146 8.75 -27.13 22.12
C GLY A 146 8.21 -27.56 20.75
N GLY A 147 7.22 -26.83 20.21
CA GLY A 147 6.68 -27.03 18.87
C GLY A 147 7.65 -26.61 17.74
N THR A 148 7.21 -26.83 16.51
CA THR A 148 7.99 -26.54 15.29
C THR A 148 8.35 -25.07 15.20
N ILE A 149 9.65 -24.79 15.01
CA ILE A 149 10.16 -23.45 14.76
C ILE A 149 9.71 -23.02 13.35
N PRO A 150 8.91 -21.95 13.21
CA PRO A 150 8.53 -21.43 11.91
C PRO A 150 9.75 -20.90 11.16
N ARG A 151 9.78 -21.09 9.83
CA ARG A 151 10.88 -20.63 8.96
C ARG A 151 10.57 -19.31 8.29
#